data_AF-A0A644XFT2-F1
#
_entry.id   AF-A0A644XFT2-F1
#
_cell.length_a   1.000
_cell.length_b   1.000
_cell.length_c   1.000
_cell.angle_alpha   90.00
_cell.angle_beta   90.00
_cell.angle_gamma   90.00
#
_symmetry.space_group_name_H-M   'P 1'
#
loop_
_entity.id
_entity.type
_entity.pdbx_description
1 polymer ?
#
loop_
_entity_poly.entity_id
_entity_poly.type
_entity_poly.pdbx_seq_one_letter_code
_entity_poly.pdbx_strand_id
1 'polypeptide(L)'
;MSREIKYYIVAADALPEIFVKVAEAKRMMQTGEANTVGAATRMAGISRSAFYKYNDSVQPFNDMKAEHIITFYGMLKDAPGVLSGVLSDFARAGANILTINQSIPTNGCAAVTVSAETSDMEMTLEAFLEQAASVDGVIRFEILAG
;
A
#
# COMPACT_ATOMS: atom_id res chain seq x y z
N MET A 1 -11.36 -28.15 -11.32
CA MET A 1 -12.00 -26.87 -11.70
C MET A 1 -12.00 -25.98 -10.47
N SER A 2 -11.23 -24.91 -10.47
CA SER A 2 -11.30 -23.86 -9.45
C SER A 2 -12.69 -23.21 -9.54
N ARG A 3 -13.45 -23.22 -8.44
CA ARG A 3 -14.70 -22.47 -8.37
C ARG A 3 -14.37 -20.98 -8.36
N GLU A 4 -15.05 -20.23 -9.22
CA GLU A 4 -14.97 -18.77 -9.24
C GLU A 4 -15.49 -18.23 -7.89
N ILE A 5 -14.63 -17.52 -7.16
CA ILE A 5 -14.96 -16.92 -5.87
C ILE A 5 -15.67 -15.59 -6.13
N LYS A 6 -16.91 -15.45 -5.66
CA LYS A 6 -17.68 -14.21 -5.75
C LYS A 6 -17.59 -13.45 -4.43
N TYR A 7 -17.26 -12.17 -4.51
CA TYR A 7 -17.18 -11.27 -3.35
C TYR A 7 -18.44 -10.41 -3.24
N TYR A 8 -18.83 -10.09 -2.01
CA TYR A 8 -19.98 -9.24 -1.70
C TYR A 8 -19.57 -8.19 -0.67
N ILE A 9 -20.00 -6.94 -0.87
CA ILE A 9 -19.92 -5.89 0.13
C ILE A 9 -21.21 -5.91 0.93
N VAL A 10 -21.09 -6.00 2.25
CA VAL A 10 -22.23 -6.09 3.17
C VAL A 10 -21.98 -5.16 4.36
N ALA A 11 -23.06 -4.55 4.85
CA ALA A 11 -22.99 -3.74 6.06
C ALA A 11 -22.61 -4.64 7.26
N ALA A 12 -21.79 -4.11 8.18
CA ALA A 12 -21.24 -4.91 9.28
C ALA A 12 -22.32 -5.42 10.25
N ASP A 13 -23.41 -4.68 10.42
CA ASP A 13 -24.56 -5.05 11.25
C ASP A 13 -25.43 -6.17 10.63
N ALA A 14 -25.37 -6.33 9.31
CA ALA A 14 -26.03 -7.43 8.60
C ALA A 14 -25.23 -8.74 8.68
N LEU A 15 -23.96 -8.69 9.10
CA LEU A 15 -23.12 -9.87 9.26
C LEU A 15 -23.37 -10.55 10.61
N PRO A 16 -23.35 -11.90 10.65
CA PRO A 16 -23.16 -12.62 11.89
C PRO A 16 -21.94 -12.09 12.66
N GLU A 17 -22.12 -11.83 13.96
CA GLU A 17 -21.11 -11.25 14.85
C GLU A 17 -19.76 -11.98 14.78
N ILE A 18 -19.79 -13.29 14.51
CA ILE A 18 -18.58 -14.10 14.37
C ILE A 18 -17.63 -13.59 13.27
N PHE A 19 -18.14 -13.08 12.16
CA PHE A 19 -17.30 -12.55 11.08
C PHE A 19 -16.64 -11.24 11.49
N VAL A 20 -17.38 -10.36 12.17
CA VAL A 20 -16.84 -9.10 12.71
C VAL A 20 -15.73 -9.38 13.70
N LYS A 21 -15.93 -10.33 14.62
CA LYS A 21 -14.93 -10.75 15.61
C LYS A 21 -13.70 -11.42 15.00
N VAL A 22 -13.87 -12.19 13.91
CA VAL A 22 -12.74 -12.75 13.16
C VAL A 22 -11.94 -11.62 12.50
N ALA A 23 -12.60 -10.65 11.87
CA ALA A 23 -11.92 -9.48 11.30
C ALA A 23 -11.16 -8.68 12.37
N GLU A 24 -11.77 -8.50 13.55
CA GLU A 24 -11.15 -7.81 14.69
C GLU A 24 -9.90 -8.54 15.20
N ALA A 25 -9.98 -9.87 15.35
CA ALA A 25 -8.83 -10.69 15.74
C ALA A 25 -7.68 -10.58 14.71
N LYS A 26 -7.99 -10.57 13.40
CA LYS A 26 -6.97 -10.37 12.35
C LYS A 26 -6.32 -8.99 12.46
N ARG A 27 -7.13 -7.94 12.67
CA ARG A 27 -6.64 -6.57 12.88
C ARG A 27 -5.67 -6.51 14.05
N MET A 28 -6.02 -7.09 15.21
CA MET A 28 -5.13 -7.11 16.39
C MET A 28 -3.80 -7.80 16.11
N MET A 29 -3.80 -8.85 15.28
CA MET A 29 -2.56 -9.52 14.86
C MET A 29 -1.71 -8.64 13.92
N GLN A 30 -2.35 -7.95 12.97
CA GLN A 30 -1.68 -7.05 12.03
C GLN A 30 -1.10 -5.81 12.72
N THR A 31 -1.83 -5.22 13.69
CA THR A 31 -1.37 -4.02 14.42
C THR A 31 -0.39 -4.33 15.55
N GLY A 32 -0.15 -5.61 15.86
CA GLY A 32 0.72 -6.03 16.97
C GLY A 32 0.08 -5.93 18.36
N GLU A 33 -1.23 -5.62 18.45
CA GLU A 33 -1.99 -5.66 19.71
C GLU A 33 -2.06 -7.08 20.31
N ALA A 34 -1.97 -8.11 19.45
CA ALA A 34 -1.92 -9.50 19.86
C ALA A 34 -0.81 -10.27 19.13
N ASN A 35 0.17 -10.77 19.90
CA ASN A 35 1.33 -11.50 19.37
C ASN A 35 1.02 -12.93 18.90
N THR A 36 -0.17 -13.45 19.19
CA THR A 36 -0.56 -14.82 18.80
C THR A 36 -2.04 -14.88 18.44
N VAL A 37 -2.42 -15.83 17.58
CA VAL A 37 -3.83 -16.15 17.28
C VAL A 37 -4.60 -16.43 18.58
N GLY A 38 -3.98 -17.11 19.54
CA GLY A 38 -4.61 -17.43 20.83
C GLY A 38 -4.93 -16.19 21.67
N ALA A 39 -4.06 -15.18 21.65
CA ALA A 39 -4.31 -13.91 22.32
C ALA A 39 -5.40 -13.11 21.61
N ALA A 40 -5.30 -12.98 20.28
CA ALA A 40 -6.26 -12.23 19.46
C ALA A 40 -7.67 -12.79 19.57
N THR A 41 -7.82 -14.12 19.44
CA THR A 41 -9.13 -14.78 19.53
C THR A 41 -9.76 -14.65 20.91
N ARG A 42 -8.95 -14.68 21.98
CA ARG A 42 -9.43 -14.43 23.34
C ARG A 42 -9.93 -12.99 23.52
N MET A 43 -9.18 -12.00 23.02
CA MET A 43 -9.55 -10.59 23.09
C MET A 43 -10.82 -10.29 22.29
N ALA A 44 -10.96 -10.88 21.10
CA ALA A 44 -12.15 -10.77 20.25
C ALA A 44 -13.34 -11.63 20.72
N GLY A 45 -13.17 -12.44 21.77
CA GLY A 45 -14.24 -13.29 22.32
C GLY A 45 -14.68 -14.44 21.42
N ILE A 46 -13.75 -15.06 20.68
CA ILE A 46 -13.99 -16.21 19.79
C ILE A 46 -13.04 -17.37 20.07
N SER A 47 -13.38 -18.57 19.62
CA SER A 47 -12.46 -19.71 19.69
C SER A 47 -11.44 -19.67 18.56
N ARG A 48 -10.29 -20.33 18.77
CA ARG A 48 -9.30 -20.58 17.72
C ARG A 48 -9.91 -21.34 16.53
N SER A 49 -10.80 -22.30 16.78
CA SER A 49 -11.47 -23.06 15.71
C SER A 49 -12.38 -22.17 14.86
N ALA A 50 -13.09 -21.21 15.47
CA ALA A 50 -13.93 -20.28 14.75
C ALA A 50 -13.10 -19.31 13.90
N PHE A 51 -11.95 -18.86 14.41
CA PHE A 51 -10.97 -18.10 13.63
C PHE A 51 -10.50 -18.87 12.39
N TYR A 52 -9.96 -20.08 12.56
CA TYR A 52 -9.45 -20.85 11.42
C TYR A 52 -10.54 -21.25 10.41
N LYS A 53 -11.80 -21.38 10.83
CA LYS A 53 -12.91 -21.67 9.92
C LYS A 53 -13.18 -20.53 8.93
N TYR A 54 -12.94 -19.29 9.32
CA TYR A 54 -13.31 -18.11 8.53
C TYR A 54 -12.13 -17.21 8.16
N ASN A 55 -10.92 -17.50 8.64
CA ASN A 55 -9.72 -16.69 8.43
C ASN A 55 -9.50 -16.33 6.97
N ASP A 56 -9.65 -17.29 6.06
CA ASP A 56 -9.37 -17.06 4.64
C ASP A 56 -10.53 -16.39 3.90
N SER A 57 -11.73 -16.39 4.49
CA SER A 57 -12.95 -15.83 3.91
C SER A 57 -13.31 -14.44 4.42
N VAL A 58 -12.70 -14.00 5.53
CA VAL A 58 -12.94 -12.69 6.15
C VAL A 58 -11.63 -11.91 6.16
N GLN A 59 -11.60 -10.81 5.40
CA GLN A 59 -10.44 -9.93 5.32
C GLN A 59 -10.87 -8.46 5.46
N PRO A 60 -10.07 -7.61 6.12
CA PRO A 60 -10.33 -6.17 6.15
C PRO A 60 -10.35 -5.60 4.73
N PHE A 61 -11.36 -4.80 4.39
CA PHE A 61 -11.42 -4.15 3.07
C PHE A 61 -10.28 -3.15 2.84
N ASN A 62 -9.74 -2.55 3.90
CA ASN A 62 -8.62 -1.61 3.78
C ASN A 62 -7.34 -2.24 3.19
N ASP A 63 -7.16 -3.56 3.34
CA ASP A 63 -6.00 -4.25 2.75
C ASP A 63 -6.07 -4.23 1.20
N MET A 64 -7.27 -4.09 0.60
CA MET A 64 -7.39 -3.96 -0.86
C MET A 64 -6.82 -2.63 -1.41
N LYS A 65 -6.70 -1.58 -0.59
CA LYS A 65 -6.05 -0.33 -1.03
C LYS A 65 -4.52 -0.40 -0.91
N ALA A 66 -4.01 -1.22 -0.01
CA ALA A 66 -2.57 -1.40 0.17
C ALA A 66 -1.90 -2.08 -1.03
N GLU A 67 -2.64 -2.89 -1.82
CA GLU A 67 -2.16 -3.50 -3.07
C GLU A 67 -1.76 -2.48 -4.16
N HIS A 68 -2.04 -1.19 -3.96
CA HIS A 68 -1.73 -0.12 -4.90
C HIS A 68 -0.80 0.95 -4.31
N ILE A 69 -0.19 0.71 -3.15
CA ILE A 69 0.81 1.65 -2.59
C ILE A 69 2.20 1.21 -3.03
N ILE A 70 2.81 2.00 -3.90
CA ILE A 70 4.14 1.71 -4.46
C ILE A 70 5.15 2.71 -3.92
N THR A 71 6.32 2.20 -3.53
CA THR A 71 7.47 3.02 -3.15
C THR A 71 8.45 3.12 -4.31
N PHE A 72 8.65 4.33 -4.78
CA PHE A 72 9.60 4.70 -5.82
C PHE A 72 10.89 5.22 -5.21
N TYR A 73 11.99 4.97 -5.89
CA TYR A 73 13.31 5.50 -5.58
C TYR A 73 13.84 6.30 -6.76
N GLY A 74 14.29 7.52 -6.48
CA GLY A 74 14.95 8.39 -7.43
C GLY A 74 16.33 8.82 -6.93
N MET A 75 17.29 8.91 -7.84
CA MET A 75 18.52 9.68 -7.65
C MET A 75 18.40 10.93 -8.50
N LEU A 76 18.34 12.10 -7.87
CA LEU A 76 18.15 13.38 -8.55
C LEU A 76 19.36 14.29 -8.33
N LYS A 77 19.73 15.08 -9.32
CA LYS A 77 20.69 16.16 -9.17
C LYS A 77 20.14 17.20 -8.19
N ASP A 78 21.02 17.75 -7.36
CA ASP A 78 20.73 18.85 -6.47
C ASP A 78 20.67 20.16 -7.26
N ALA A 79 19.55 20.37 -7.93
CA ALA A 79 19.27 21.57 -8.70
C ALA A 79 17.82 22.01 -8.50
N PRO A 80 17.55 23.33 -8.52
CA PRO A 80 16.20 23.85 -8.40
C PRO A 80 15.24 23.24 -9.43
N GLY A 81 14.05 22.83 -8.99
CA GLY A 81 12.98 22.35 -9.86
C GLY A 81 13.03 20.86 -10.22
N VAL A 82 14.14 20.16 -9.99
CA VAL A 82 14.26 18.73 -10.38
C VAL A 82 13.26 17.85 -9.63
N LEU A 83 13.20 17.93 -8.29
CA LEU A 83 12.19 17.21 -7.51
C LEU A 83 10.78 17.65 -7.87
N SER A 84 10.55 18.96 -8.07
CA SER A 84 9.24 19.47 -8.46
C SER A 84 8.75 18.92 -9.80
N GLY A 85 9.67 18.69 -10.75
CA GLY A 85 9.37 18.05 -12.03
C GLY A 85 8.83 16.65 -11.84
N VAL A 86 9.55 15.83 -11.07
CA VAL A 86 9.11 14.46 -10.74
C VAL A 86 7.76 14.45 -10.01
N LEU A 87 7.57 15.32 -9.03
CA LEU A 87 6.28 15.42 -8.31
C LEU A 87 5.12 15.84 -9.21
N SER A 88 5.40 16.67 -10.23
CA SER A 88 4.41 17.07 -11.22
C SER A 88 4.00 15.91 -12.11
N ASP A 89 4.92 15.00 -12.43
CA ASP A 89 4.60 13.79 -13.21
C ASP A 89 3.72 12.82 -12.43
N PHE A 90 3.96 12.62 -11.12
CA PHE A 90 3.04 11.86 -10.26
C PHE A 90 1.62 12.45 -10.30
N ALA A 91 1.50 13.76 -10.12
CA ALA A 91 0.20 14.43 -10.14
C ALA A 91 -0.50 14.33 -11.49
N ARG A 92 0.23 14.47 -12.60
CA ARG A 92 -0.31 14.31 -13.96
C ARG A 92 -0.74 12.87 -14.26
N ALA A 93 -0.01 11.90 -13.73
CA ALA A 93 -0.32 10.50 -13.91
C ALA A 93 -1.56 10.07 -13.09
N GLY A 94 -2.07 10.90 -12.18
CA GLY A 94 -3.20 10.56 -11.31
C GLY A 94 -2.79 9.85 -10.01
N ALA A 95 -1.50 9.80 -9.69
CA ALA A 95 -1.01 9.16 -8.48
C ALA A 95 -1.22 10.07 -7.25
N ASN A 96 -1.69 9.50 -6.15
CA ASN A 96 -1.85 10.20 -4.88
C ASN A 96 -0.60 9.96 -4.01
N ILE A 97 0.25 10.98 -3.88
CA ILE A 97 1.48 10.88 -3.09
C ILE A 97 1.16 10.85 -1.60
N LEU A 98 1.65 9.83 -0.90
CA LEU A 98 1.46 9.63 0.53
C LEU A 98 2.65 10.13 1.34
N THR A 99 3.87 9.86 0.89
CA THR A 99 5.10 10.35 1.54
C THR A 99 6.17 10.74 0.54
N ILE A 100 6.98 11.72 0.91
CA ILE A 100 8.18 12.14 0.17
C ILE A 100 9.30 12.25 1.19
N ASN A 101 10.43 11.61 0.91
CA ASN A 101 11.64 11.73 1.72
C ASN A 101 12.85 11.95 0.81
N GLN A 102 13.47 13.11 0.91
CA GLN A 102 14.71 13.46 0.21
C GLN A 102 15.87 13.46 1.19
N SER A 103 16.93 12.71 0.89
CA SER A 103 18.16 12.73 1.68
C SER A 103 18.89 14.06 1.51
N ILE A 104 19.76 14.39 2.46
CA ILE A 104 20.71 15.48 2.28
C ILE A 104 21.53 15.22 1.01
N PRO A 105 21.67 16.20 0.09
CA PRO A 105 22.48 16.04 -1.10
C PRO A 105 23.93 15.66 -0.77
N THR A 106 24.44 14.66 -1.47
CA THR A 106 25.84 14.22 -1.41
C THR A 106 26.40 14.17 -2.83
N ASN A 107 27.56 14.77 -3.07
CA ASN A 107 28.18 14.85 -4.40
C ASN A 107 27.25 15.45 -5.48
N GLY A 108 26.45 16.44 -5.12
CA GLY A 108 25.52 17.13 -6.03
C GLY A 108 24.29 16.31 -6.41
N CYS A 109 23.99 15.22 -5.70
CA CYS A 109 22.81 14.40 -5.91
C CYS A 109 22.12 14.08 -4.59
N ALA A 110 20.79 13.92 -4.60
CA ALA A 110 20.01 13.48 -3.47
C ALA A 110 19.17 12.26 -3.84
N ALA A 111 19.13 11.28 -2.94
CA ALA A 111 18.19 10.19 -3.05
C ALA A 111 16.81 10.68 -2.60
N VAL A 112 15.77 10.28 -3.33
CA VAL A 112 14.37 10.56 -2.98
C VAL A 112 13.60 9.26 -2.98
N THR A 113 12.85 9.02 -1.93
CA THR A 113 11.83 7.98 -1.91
C THR A 113 10.44 8.60 -1.86
N VAL A 114 9.57 8.17 -2.76
CA VAL A 114 8.17 8.60 -2.83
C VAL A 114 7.29 7.38 -2.66
N SER A 115 6.37 7.40 -1.69
CA SER A 115 5.29 6.41 -1.65
C SER A 115 4.02 7.03 -2.20
N ALA A 116 3.33 6.32 -3.09
CA ALA A 116 2.11 6.81 -3.72
C ALA A 116 1.08 5.68 -3.88
N GLU A 117 -0.19 6.02 -3.70
CA GLU A 117 -1.32 5.18 -4.13
C GLU A 117 -1.49 5.36 -5.64
N THR A 118 -1.41 4.26 -6.39
CA THR A 118 -1.37 4.25 -7.86
C THR A 118 -2.67 3.72 -8.48
N SER A 119 -3.74 3.52 -7.70
CA SER A 119 -5.01 2.95 -8.18
C SER A 119 -5.67 3.76 -9.29
N ASP A 120 -5.52 5.08 -9.24
CA ASP A 120 -6.15 6.03 -10.17
C ASP A 120 -5.20 6.47 -11.29
N MET A 121 -4.05 5.79 -11.45
CA MET A 121 -3.10 6.18 -12.48
C MET A 121 -3.65 5.88 -13.88
N GLU A 122 -3.61 6.88 -14.77
CA GLU A 122 -4.10 6.76 -16.15
C GLU A 122 -3.09 6.11 -17.11
N MET A 123 -1.92 5.70 -16.60
CA MET A 123 -0.85 5.07 -17.36
C MET A 123 -0.23 3.89 -16.61
N THR A 124 0.47 3.03 -17.35
CA THR A 124 1.19 1.91 -16.73
C THR A 124 2.39 2.41 -15.92
N LEU A 125 2.82 1.61 -14.95
CA LEU A 125 3.98 1.94 -14.12
C LEU A 125 5.26 2.03 -14.96
N GLU A 126 5.42 1.18 -15.97
CA GLU A 126 6.58 1.22 -16.86
C GLU A 126 6.65 2.54 -17.63
N ALA A 127 5.52 2.98 -18.22
CA ALA A 127 5.44 4.25 -18.92
C ALA A 127 5.70 5.43 -17.96
N PHE A 128 5.18 5.36 -16.74
CA PHE A 128 5.42 6.36 -15.71
C PHE A 128 6.90 6.44 -15.31
N LEU A 129 7.56 5.30 -15.11
CA LEU A 129 8.99 5.24 -14.78
C LEU A 129 9.84 5.84 -15.89
N GLU A 130 9.53 5.55 -17.15
CA GLU A 130 10.21 6.15 -18.30
C GLU A 130 10.02 7.67 -18.34
N GLN A 131 8.80 8.16 -18.11
CA GLN A 131 8.52 9.59 -18.06
C GLN A 131 9.28 10.27 -16.91
N ALA A 132 9.19 9.75 -15.70
CA ALA A 132 9.86 10.32 -14.53
C ALA A 132 11.39 10.27 -14.68
N ALA A 133 11.95 9.22 -15.28
CA ALA A 133 13.37 9.11 -15.59
C ALA A 133 13.84 10.10 -16.68
N SER A 134 12.92 10.60 -17.51
CA SER A 134 13.23 11.57 -18.58
C SER A 134 13.29 13.03 -18.10
N VAL A 135 12.86 13.32 -16.87
CA VAL A 135 12.96 14.66 -16.28
C VAL A 135 14.42 15.08 -16.19
N ASP A 136 14.75 16.25 -16.73
CA ASP A 136 16.12 16.75 -16.68
C ASP A 136 16.61 16.88 -15.23
N GLY A 137 17.76 16.29 -14.96
CA GLY A 137 18.32 16.17 -13.62
C GLY A 137 17.98 14.88 -12.87
N VAL A 138 17.12 14.00 -13.39
CA VAL A 138 16.96 12.64 -12.86
C VAL A 138 18.08 11.75 -13.40
N ILE A 139 18.79 11.06 -12.50
CA ILE A 139 19.90 10.15 -12.83
C ILE A 139 19.40 8.72 -12.87
N ARG A 140 18.49 8.37 -11.97
CA ARG A 140 17.86 7.04 -11.88
C ARG A 140 16.48 7.20 -11.27
N PHE A 141 15.52 6.40 -11.73
CA PHE A 141 14.20 6.30 -11.13
C PHE A 141 13.69 4.86 -11.27
N GLU A 142 13.24 4.25 -10.18
CA GLU A 142 12.83 2.84 -10.14
C GLU A 142 11.85 2.53 -9.01
N ILE A 143 11.27 1.33 -9.03
CA ILE A 143 10.42 0.82 -7.95
C ILE A 143 11.31 0.10 -6.93
N LEU A 144 11.16 0.47 -5.66
CA LEU A 144 11.83 -0.18 -4.52
C LEU A 144 11.02 -1.34 -3.95
N ALA A 145 9.72 -1.11 -3.77
CA ALA A 145 8.78 -2.06 -3.18
C ALA A 145 7.34 -1.71 -3.57
N GLY A 146 6.49 -2.73 -3.66
CA GLY A 146 5.05 -2.67 -3.86
C GLY A 146 4.41 -3.89 -3.21
#